data_AF-A0A5K7SBZ4-F1
#
_entry.id   AF-A0A5K7SBZ4-F1
#
_cell.length_a   1.000
_cell.length_b   1.000
_cell.length_c   1.000
_cell.angle_alpha   90.00
_cell.angle_beta   90.00
_cell.angle_gamma   90.00
#
_symmetry.space_group_name_H-M   'P 1'
#
loop_
_entity.id
_entity.type
_entity.pdbx_description
1 polymer ?
#
loop_
_entity_poly.entity_id
_entity_poly.type
_entity_poly.pdbx_seq_one_letter_code
_entity_poly.pdbx_strand_id
1 'polypeptide(L)'
;MYLDEDYKKDNEIQRILSGFGFDSEKFWYLLLFIFDYSYGSCIDGVYWAESPREQLDKLTDAIDDNTSVIDINGIPTFIKEAKLTLKIKGNHSITINNPIAIYYLAFSTDSALKKIKPDSIMNISTELEQDKSISNSVHIWFFAKMFQAFFDLHPLIKIKSSKGENKPFSKKQLISDLIYFTRISKNSELLASDETLKGILNKYKNYKLNTKNSYYFERWM
;
A
#
# COMPACT_ATOMS: atom_id res chain seq x y z
N MET A 1 -15.96 16.46 -8.76
CA MET A 1 -14.93 17.06 -7.89
C MET A 1 -15.55 18.28 -7.24
N TYR A 2 -15.44 18.42 -5.91
CA TYR A 2 -15.96 19.61 -5.22
C TYR A 2 -15.12 20.83 -5.58
N LEU A 3 -15.75 21.99 -5.56
CA LEU A 3 -15.06 23.25 -5.82
C LEU A 3 -14.22 23.61 -4.58
N ASP A 4 -13.06 24.22 -4.82
CA ASP A 4 -12.20 24.82 -3.77
C ASP A 4 -13.03 25.72 -2.81
N GLU A 5 -14.07 26.37 -3.34
CA GLU A 5 -15.02 27.13 -2.54
C GLU A 5 -15.76 26.31 -1.48
N ASP A 6 -16.19 25.08 -1.79
CA ASP A 6 -16.91 24.24 -0.84
C ASP A 6 -15.98 23.78 0.29
N TYR A 7 -14.74 23.43 -0.06
CA TYR A 7 -13.68 23.09 0.90
C TYR A 7 -13.38 24.26 1.85
N LYS A 8 -13.25 25.47 1.31
CA LYS A 8 -13.01 26.69 2.10
C LYS A 8 -14.18 27.06 3.01
N LYS A 9 -15.40 26.64 2.68
CA LYS A 9 -16.61 26.87 3.49
C LYS A 9 -16.86 25.79 4.56
N ASP A 10 -16.11 24.68 4.54
CA ASP A 10 -16.26 23.62 5.54
C ASP A 10 -15.64 24.01 6.89
N ASN A 11 -16.46 24.53 7.79
CA ASN A 11 -16.01 25.06 9.07
C ASN A 11 -15.23 24.04 9.92
N GLU A 12 -15.58 22.75 9.86
CA GLU A 12 -14.94 21.74 10.70
C GLU A 12 -13.55 21.40 10.16
N ILE A 13 -13.42 21.18 8.86
CA ILE A 13 -12.13 20.95 8.21
C ILE A 13 -11.22 22.17 8.43
N GLN A 14 -11.72 23.39 8.19
CA GLN A 14 -10.92 24.61 8.36
C GLN A 14 -10.48 24.83 9.83
N ARG A 15 -11.37 24.53 10.79
CA ARG A 15 -11.06 24.59 12.23
C ARG A 15 -9.95 23.62 12.61
N ILE A 16 -10.03 22.37 12.15
CA ILE A 16 -9.02 21.35 12.45
C ILE A 16 -7.66 21.68 11.79
N LEU A 17 -7.67 22.13 10.54
CA LEU A 17 -6.44 22.51 9.83
C LEU A 17 -5.73 23.69 10.51
N SER A 18 -6.48 24.72 10.89
CA SER A 18 -5.96 25.85 11.67
C SER A 18 -5.38 25.39 13.01
N GLY A 19 -6.06 24.46 13.69
CA GLY A 19 -5.59 23.84 14.94
C GLY A 19 -4.26 23.10 14.81
N PHE A 20 -4.05 22.42 13.69
CA PHE A 20 -2.77 21.80 13.36
C PHE A 20 -1.74 22.80 12.79
N GLY A 21 -2.14 24.02 12.45
CA GLY A 21 -1.26 24.99 11.78
C GLY A 21 -0.96 24.64 10.33
N PHE A 22 -1.84 23.87 9.67
CA PHE A 22 -1.78 23.64 8.24
C PHE A 22 -2.25 24.88 7.48
N ASP A 23 -1.55 25.18 6.39
CA ASP A 23 -2.02 26.13 5.39
C ASP A 23 -3.14 25.47 4.59
N SER A 24 -4.33 26.06 4.63
CA SER A 24 -5.54 25.50 4.01
C SER A 24 -5.41 25.34 2.50
N GLU A 25 -4.83 26.33 1.82
CA GLU A 25 -4.67 26.30 0.36
C GLU A 25 -3.67 25.21 -0.06
N LYS A 26 -2.54 25.08 0.64
CA LYS A 26 -1.58 23.99 0.38
C LYS A 26 -2.17 22.63 0.70
N PHE A 27 -2.96 22.52 1.77
CA PHE A 27 -3.60 21.28 2.16
C PHE A 27 -4.67 20.85 1.14
N TRP A 28 -5.35 21.80 0.49
CA TRP A 28 -6.26 21.49 -0.62
C TRP A 28 -5.56 20.75 -1.75
N TYR A 29 -4.36 21.19 -2.17
CA TYR A 29 -3.60 20.49 -3.21
C TYR A 29 -3.17 19.08 -2.78
N LEU A 30 -2.78 18.90 -1.51
CA LEU A 30 -2.51 17.58 -0.95
C LEU A 30 -3.76 16.69 -1.00
N LEU A 31 -4.92 17.22 -0.63
CA LEU A 31 -6.19 16.51 -0.68
C LEU A 31 -6.55 16.08 -2.10
N LEU A 32 -6.42 16.98 -3.07
CA LEU A 32 -6.65 16.67 -4.48
C LEU A 32 -5.71 15.58 -4.98
N PHE A 33 -4.42 15.68 -4.66
CA PHE A 33 -3.43 14.67 -5.03
C PHE A 33 -3.75 13.30 -4.41
N ILE A 34 -4.01 13.23 -3.11
CA ILE A 34 -4.33 11.97 -2.44
C ILE A 34 -5.66 11.40 -2.95
N PHE A 35 -6.67 12.24 -3.20
CA PHE A 35 -7.94 11.82 -3.76
C PHE A 35 -7.76 11.20 -5.14
N ASP A 36 -7.12 11.92 -6.07
CA ASP A 36 -6.89 11.48 -7.45
C ASP A 36 -6.00 10.22 -7.50
N TYR A 37 -4.89 10.24 -6.76
CA TYR A 37 -3.98 9.09 -6.69
C TYR A 37 -4.68 7.84 -6.15
N SER A 38 -5.42 7.97 -5.04
CA SER A 38 -6.13 6.84 -4.42
C SER A 38 -7.31 6.36 -5.27
N TYR A 39 -8.04 7.27 -5.94
CA TYR A 39 -9.12 6.92 -6.84
C TYR A 39 -8.59 6.14 -8.04
N GLY A 40 -7.58 6.66 -8.72
CA GLY A 40 -6.99 5.95 -9.85
C GLY A 40 -6.19 4.71 -9.43
N SER A 41 -5.83 4.55 -8.15
CA SER A 41 -5.25 3.29 -7.65
C SER A 41 -6.32 2.25 -7.31
N CYS A 42 -7.49 2.64 -6.81
CA CYS A 42 -8.49 1.70 -6.28
C CYS A 42 -9.72 1.49 -7.18
N ILE A 43 -10.13 2.51 -7.92
CA ILE A 43 -11.37 2.52 -8.73
C ILE A 43 -11.02 2.34 -10.21
N ASP A 44 -10.14 3.18 -10.73
CA ASP A 44 -9.61 3.09 -12.12
C ASP A 44 -8.25 2.38 -12.16
N GLY A 45 -7.94 1.63 -11.09
CA GLY A 45 -6.67 0.95 -10.92
C GLY A 45 -6.50 -0.17 -11.93
N VAL A 46 -5.37 -0.14 -12.62
CA VAL A 46 -4.94 -1.23 -13.50
C VAL A 46 -4.29 -2.32 -12.65
N TYR A 47 -4.66 -3.58 -12.88
CA TYR A 47 -3.95 -4.71 -12.27
C TYR A 47 -2.62 -4.90 -12.96
N TRP A 48 -1.57 -5.05 -12.17
CA TRP A 48 -0.26 -5.37 -12.69
C TRP A 48 0.10 -6.78 -12.24
N ALA A 49 0.56 -7.61 -13.17
CA ALA A 49 1.18 -8.87 -12.84
C ALA A 49 2.40 -8.63 -11.95
N GLU A 50 2.71 -9.61 -11.12
CA GLU A 50 3.97 -9.60 -10.37
C GLU A 50 5.12 -9.47 -11.37
N SER A 51 5.98 -8.47 -11.12
CA SER A 51 7.23 -8.32 -11.88
C SER A 51 8.07 -9.60 -11.74
N PRO A 52 8.96 -9.88 -12.70
CA PRO A 52 9.88 -11.02 -12.58
C PRO A 52 10.63 -11.05 -11.25
N ARG A 53 11.02 -9.87 -10.74
CA ARG A 53 11.63 -9.73 -9.42
C ARG A 53 10.70 -10.15 -8.29
N GLU A 54 9.46 -9.66 -8.25
CA GLU A 54 8.51 -10.00 -7.17
C GLU A 54 8.21 -11.50 -7.11
N GLN A 55 8.13 -12.18 -8.26
CA GLN A 55 7.95 -13.64 -8.29
C GLN A 55 9.17 -14.38 -7.70
N LEU A 56 10.37 -13.88 -7.97
CA LEU A 56 11.61 -14.44 -7.43
C LEU A 56 11.80 -14.11 -5.95
N ASP A 57 11.49 -12.89 -5.50
CA ASP A 57 11.51 -12.50 -4.08
C ASP A 57 10.56 -13.41 -3.28
N LYS A 58 9.35 -13.69 -3.79
CA LYS A 58 8.43 -14.64 -3.15
C LYS A 58 8.98 -16.07 -3.08
N LEU A 59 9.68 -16.50 -4.12
CA LEU A 59 10.31 -17.82 -4.14
C LEU A 59 11.41 -17.90 -3.08
N THR A 60 12.26 -16.88 -2.98
CA THR A 60 13.35 -16.83 -2.00
C THR A 60 12.80 -16.74 -0.58
N ASP A 61 11.83 -15.85 -0.34
CA ASP A 61 11.17 -15.69 0.96
C ASP A 61 10.54 -17.00 1.45
N ALA A 62 9.82 -17.71 0.57
CA ALA A 62 9.18 -18.98 0.93
C ALA A 62 10.19 -20.09 1.27
N ILE A 63 11.38 -20.07 0.67
CA ILE A 63 12.46 -21.03 0.95
C ILE A 63 13.16 -20.65 2.26
N ASP A 64 13.45 -19.38 2.47
CA ASP A 64 14.10 -18.86 3.67
C ASP A 64 13.20 -19.05 4.91
N ASP A 65 11.91 -18.73 4.81
CA ASP A 65 10.92 -18.95 5.87
C ASP A 65 10.78 -20.43 6.26
N ASN A 66 11.11 -21.34 5.34
CA ASN A 66 11.09 -22.79 5.57
C ASN A 66 12.47 -23.35 5.96
N THR A 67 13.50 -22.51 6.17
CA THR A 67 14.84 -22.95 6.56
C THR A 67 15.02 -22.83 8.08
N SER A 68 15.33 -23.94 8.76
CA SER A 68 15.37 -24.00 10.24
C SER A 68 16.74 -23.66 10.82
N VAL A 69 17.82 -24.24 10.27
CA VAL A 69 19.20 -24.09 10.76
C VAL A 69 20.19 -24.38 9.62
N ILE A 70 21.22 -23.54 9.50
CA ILE A 70 22.46 -23.86 8.80
C ILE A 70 23.29 -24.71 9.76
N ASP A 71 23.50 -25.99 9.47
CA ASP A 71 24.28 -26.87 10.36
C ASP A 71 25.76 -26.40 10.46
N ILE A 72 26.55 -27.08 11.30
CA ILE A 72 27.97 -26.75 11.52
C ILE A 72 28.83 -26.78 10.23
N ASN A 73 28.31 -27.34 9.13
CA ASN A 73 28.96 -27.42 7.83
C ASN A 73 28.40 -26.43 6.82
N GLY A 74 27.49 -25.53 7.21
CA GLY A 74 26.86 -24.62 6.26
C GLY A 74 25.66 -25.22 5.53
N ILE A 75 25.18 -26.42 5.91
CA ILE A 75 24.14 -27.13 5.18
C ILE A 75 22.76 -26.67 5.68
N PRO A 76 21.94 -26.06 4.82
CA PRO A 76 20.59 -25.64 5.15
C PRO A 76 19.69 -26.86 5.36
N THR A 77 18.94 -26.87 6.46
CA THR A 77 17.87 -27.85 6.70
C THR A 77 16.51 -27.17 6.62
N PHE A 78 15.52 -27.87 6.05
CA PHE A 78 14.17 -27.34 5.93
C PHE A 78 13.30 -27.78 7.11
N ILE A 79 12.47 -26.85 7.62
CA ILE A 79 11.47 -27.09 8.67
C ILE A 79 10.46 -28.14 8.18
N LYS A 80 10.04 -28.04 6.91
CA LYS A 80 9.12 -28.96 6.24
C LYS A 80 9.73 -29.43 4.92
N GLU A 81 9.44 -30.67 4.53
CA GLU A 81 9.79 -31.16 3.19
C GLU A 81 9.26 -30.23 2.10
N ALA A 82 10.10 -29.92 1.12
CA ALA A 82 9.77 -29.04 0.02
C ALA A 82 10.21 -29.63 -1.32
N LYS A 83 9.47 -29.29 -2.38
CA LYS A 83 9.79 -29.64 -3.76
C LYS A 83 9.49 -28.47 -4.68
N LEU A 84 10.36 -28.24 -5.65
CA LEU A 84 10.17 -27.28 -6.73
C LEU A 84 9.90 -28.04 -8.02
N THR A 85 8.84 -27.66 -8.75
CA THR A 85 8.45 -28.33 -9.99
C THR A 85 8.24 -27.30 -11.09
N LEU A 86 9.03 -27.41 -12.16
CA LEU A 86 8.84 -26.66 -13.39
C LEU A 86 7.96 -27.47 -14.34
N LYS A 87 6.82 -26.90 -14.72
CA LYS A 87 5.91 -27.49 -15.71
C LYS A 87 6.02 -26.72 -17.02
N ILE A 88 6.46 -27.40 -18.08
CA ILE A 88 6.51 -26.85 -19.44
C ILE A 88 5.40 -27.51 -20.24
N LYS A 89 4.50 -26.70 -20.82
CA LYS A 89 3.36 -27.22 -21.59
C LYS A 89 3.87 -28.06 -22.77
N GLY A 90 3.41 -29.31 -22.85
CA GLY A 90 3.81 -30.26 -23.90
C GLY A 90 5.07 -31.08 -23.61
N ASN A 91 5.78 -30.81 -22.50
CA ASN A 91 7.02 -31.50 -22.12
C ASN A 91 6.90 -32.19 -20.75
N HIS A 92 7.86 -33.07 -20.44
CA HIS A 92 8.00 -33.65 -19.10
C HIS A 92 8.36 -32.57 -18.07
N SER A 93 7.71 -32.61 -16.91
CA SER A 93 8.02 -31.71 -15.78
C SER A 93 9.36 -32.06 -15.15
N ILE A 94 10.13 -31.05 -14.76
CA ILE A 94 11.36 -31.21 -13.98
C ILE A 94 11.03 -30.95 -12.51
N THR A 95 11.49 -31.84 -11.61
CA THR A 95 11.29 -31.69 -10.16
C THR A 95 12.64 -31.70 -9.44
N ILE A 96 12.82 -30.72 -8.56
CA ILE A 96 13.96 -30.62 -7.64
C ILE A 96 13.41 -30.82 -6.22
N ASN A 97 13.86 -31.86 -5.54
CA ASN A 97 13.45 -32.21 -4.17
C ASN A 97 14.64 -32.31 -3.20
N ASN A 98 15.87 -32.04 -3.67
CA ASN A 98 17.04 -31.99 -2.81
C ASN A 98 17.06 -30.62 -2.10
N PRO A 99 17.06 -30.58 -0.75
CA PRO A 99 16.96 -29.33 0.01
C PRO A 99 18.14 -28.38 -0.22
N ILE A 100 19.35 -28.92 -0.41
CA ILE A 100 20.55 -28.13 -0.71
C ILE A 100 20.42 -27.47 -2.08
N ALA A 101 19.92 -28.19 -3.08
CA ALA A 101 19.70 -27.64 -4.42
C ALA A 101 18.63 -26.53 -4.41
N ILE A 102 17.53 -26.72 -3.67
CA ILE A 102 16.47 -25.71 -3.54
C ILE A 102 17.00 -24.46 -2.82
N TYR A 103 17.75 -24.63 -1.73
CA TYR A 103 18.36 -23.50 -1.03
C TYR A 103 19.38 -22.76 -1.89
N TYR A 104 20.26 -23.49 -2.61
CA TYR A 104 21.26 -22.86 -3.47
C TYR A 104 20.62 -22.02 -4.59
N LEU A 105 19.47 -22.47 -5.13
CA LEU A 105 18.67 -21.68 -6.06
C LEU A 105 18.20 -20.37 -5.43
N ALA A 106 17.64 -20.43 -4.21
CA ALA A 106 17.20 -19.23 -3.49
C ALA A 106 18.36 -18.26 -3.23
N PHE A 107 19.45 -18.76 -2.64
CA PHE A 107 20.65 -17.98 -2.33
C PHE A 107 21.25 -17.28 -3.56
N SER A 108 21.39 -18.03 -4.66
CA SER A 108 21.92 -17.49 -5.92
C SER A 108 20.98 -16.44 -6.52
N THR A 109 19.68 -16.66 -6.41
CA THR A 109 18.65 -15.73 -6.88
C THR A 109 18.69 -14.44 -6.07
N ASP A 110 18.61 -14.50 -4.75
CA ASP A 110 18.69 -13.32 -3.87
C ASP A 110 19.97 -12.50 -4.11
N SER A 111 21.11 -13.19 -4.23
CA SER A 111 22.40 -12.57 -4.55
C SER A 111 22.41 -11.86 -5.91
N ALA A 112 21.70 -12.40 -6.91
CA ALA A 112 21.54 -11.76 -8.22
C ALA A 112 20.57 -10.57 -8.15
N LEU A 113 19.45 -10.71 -7.44
CA LEU A 113 18.43 -9.66 -7.28
C LEU A 113 19.00 -8.41 -6.61
N LYS A 114 19.91 -8.55 -5.64
CA LYS A 114 20.60 -7.42 -4.99
C LYS A 114 21.44 -6.55 -5.95
N LYS A 115 21.83 -7.09 -7.11
CA LYS A 115 22.65 -6.39 -8.12
C LYS A 115 21.82 -5.75 -9.24
N ILE A 116 20.51 -6.00 -9.26
CA ILE A 116 19.61 -5.47 -10.27
C ILE A 116 19.43 -3.96 -10.06
N LYS A 117 19.66 -3.19 -11.12
CA LYS A 117 19.41 -1.75 -11.12
C LYS A 117 17.90 -1.46 -11.11
N PRO A 118 17.46 -0.29 -10.58
CA PRO A 118 16.05 0.09 -10.57
C PRO A 118 15.36 0.08 -11.94
N ASP A 119 16.09 0.43 -13.01
CA ASP A 119 15.61 0.53 -14.39
C ASP A 119 15.59 -0.81 -15.17
N SER A 120 15.91 -1.93 -14.51
CA SER A 120 15.94 -3.24 -15.15
C SER A 120 14.54 -3.77 -15.50
N ILE A 121 14.45 -4.51 -16.61
CA ILE A 121 13.25 -5.27 -17.02
C ILE A 121 12.72 -6.22 -15.93
N MET A 122 13.59 -6.64 -15.01
CA MET A 122 13.20 -7.49 -13.88
C MET A 122 12.23 -6.80 -12.91
N ASN A 123 12.22 -5.46 -12.89
CA ASN A 123 11.32 -4.67 -12.04
C ASN A 123 10.05 -4.23 -12.77
N ILE A 124 9.93 -4.53 -14.07
CA ILE A 124 8.76 -4.15 -14.87
C ILE A 124 7.66 -5.18 -14.63
N SER A 125 6.55 -4.72 -14.07
CA SER A 125 5.29 -5.45 -14.04
C SER A 125 4.60 -5.33 -15.39
N THR A 126 3.84 -6.34 -15.83
CA THR A 126 2.99 -6.23 -17.02
C THR A 126 1.54 -5.95 -16.63
N GLU A 127 0.89 -5.03 -17.32
CA GLU A 127 -0.55 -4.76 -17.17
C GLU A 127 -1.34 -6.05 -17.45
N LEU A 128 -2.24 -6.39 -16.54
CA LEU A 128 -3.24 -7.44 -16.70
C LEU A 128 -4.55 -6.75 -17.08
N GLU A 129 -5.12 -7.12 -18.22
CA GLU A 129 -6.46 -6.70 -18.62
C GLU A 129 -7.50 -7.36 -17.68
N GLN A 130 -7.68 -6.79 -16.49
CA GLN A 130 -8.75 -7.15 -15.56
C GLN A 130 -9.35 -5.89 -14.96
N ASP A 131 -10.54 -5.53 -15.44
CA ASP A 131 -11.38 -4.53 -14.79
C ASP A 131 -11.96 -5.14 -13.51
N LYS A 132 -11.34 -4.83 -12.37
CA LYS A 132 -11.96 -5.04 -11.06
C LYS A 132 -11.79 -3.80 -10.21
N SER A 133 -12.78 -2.91 -10.32
CA SER A 133 -13.06 -1.88 -9.33
C SER A 133 -12.99 -2.51 -7.93
N ILE A 134 -12.09 -2.01 -7.09
CA ILE A 134 -11.95 -2.48 -5.72
C ILE A 134 -13.07 -1.84 -4.89
N SER A 135 -13.59 -2.56 -3.89
CA SER A 135 -14.66 -2.05 -3.01
C SER A 135 -14.32 -0.68 -2.40
N ASN A 136 -15.32 0.20 -2.24
CA ASN A 136 -15.17 1.51 -1.59
C ASN A 136 -14.46 1.45 -0.23
N SER A 137 -14.63 0.36 0.53
CA SER A 137 -13.93 0.17 1.81
C SER A 137 -12.40 0.11 1.68
N VAL A 138 -11.87 -0.41 0.57
CA VAL A 138 -10.43 -0.42 0.29
C VAL A 138 -9.98 0.97 -0.16
N HIS A 139 -10.79 1.69 -0.94
CA HIS A 139 -10.49 3.07 -1.30
C HIS A 139 -10.40 3.97 -0.06
N ILE A 140 -11.37 3.86 0.87
CA ILE A 140 -11.35 4.53 2.18
C ILE A 140 -10.07 4.20 2.95
N TRP A 141 -9.73 2.90 3.03
CA TRP A 141 -8.51 2.45 3.70
C TRP A 141 -7.25 3.08 3.09
N PHE A 142 -7.12 3.03 1.77
CA PHE A 142 -5.92 3.50 1.07
C PHE A 142 -5.77 5.02 1.17
N PHE A 143 -6.88 5.76 0.98
CA PHE A 143 -6.94 7.20 1.19
C PHE A 143 -6.50 7.59 2.61
N ALA A 144 -7.03 6.90 3.63
CA ALA A 144 -6.65 7.13 5.03
C ALA A 144 -5.17 6.81 5.30
N LYS A 145 -4.62 5.74 4.71
CA LYS A 145 -3.21 5.37 4.83
C LYS A 145 -2.28 6.43 4.23
N MET A 146 -2.63 7.03 3.11
CA MET A 146 -1.86 8.11 2.49
C MET A 146 -1.75 9.35 3.40
N PHE A 147 -2.86 9.75 4.03
CA PHE A 147 -2.83 10.84 5.02
C PHE A 147 -2.06 10.47 6.28
N GLN A 148 -2.19 9.24 6.78
CA GLN A 148 -1.36 8.75 7.90
C GLN A 148 0.13 8.87 7.59
N ALA A 149 0.56 8.40 6.40
CA ALA A 149 1.94 8.51 5.97
C ALA A 149 2.42 9.96 5.90
N PHE A 150 1.62 10.87 5.34
CA PHE A 150 1.92 12.31 5.33
C PHE A 150 2.11 12.86 6.75
N PHE A 151 1.22 12.51 7.68
CA PHE A 151 1.31 12.97 9.06
C PHE A 151 2.47 12.38 9.85
N ASP A 152 2.95 11.19 9.48
CA ASP A 152 4.09 10.51 10.10
C ASP A 152 5.42 11.08 9.59
N LEU A 153 5.48 11.48 8.31
CA LEU A 153 6.65 12.16 7.70
C LEU A 153 6.86 13.58 8.22
N HIS A 154 5.80 14.22 8.74
CA HIS A 154 5.85 15.58 9.28
C HIS A 154 5.49 15.62 10.78
N PRO A 155 6.29 15.00 11.67
CA PRO A 155 5.98 14.92 13.11
C PRO A 155 6.12 16.25 13.85
N LEU A 156 6.80 17.24 13.25
CA LEU A 156 7.05 18.57 13.83
C LEU A 156 5.83 19.50 13.83
N ILE A 157 4.69 19.05 13.29
CA ILE A 157 3.42 19.75 13.37
C ILE A 157 2.89 19.57 14.79
N LYS A 158 3.49 20.33 15.71
CA LYS A 158 3.02 20.43 17.10
C LYS A 158 1.57 20.86 17.05
N ILE A 159 0.69 19.97 17.49
CA ILE A 159 -0.70 20.28 17.82
C ILE A 159 -0.64 21.51 18.71
N LYS A 160 -0.98 22.68 18.18
CA LYS A 160 -1.28 23.81 19.06
C LYS A 160 -2.59 23.39 19.68
N SER A 161 -2.54 22.87 20.91
CA SER A 161 -3.74 22.66 21.72
C SER A 161 -4.60 23.90 21.56
N SER A 162 -5.82 23.75 21.06
CA SER A 162 -6.76 24.86 20.94
C SER A 162 -6.83 25.52 22.31
N LYS A 163 -6.36 26.76 22.41
CA LYS A 163 -6.61 27.57 23.61
C LYS A 163 -8.13 27.72 23.71
N GLY A 164 -8.78 26.89 24.53
CA GLY A 164 -10.20 27.00 24.85
C GLY A 164 -11.13 25.87 24.39
N GLU A 165 -10.66 24.79 23.75
CA GLU A 165 -11.53 23.62 23.48
C GLU A 165 -11.22 22.44 24.41
N ASN A 166 -12.27 21.76 24.88
CA ASN A 166 -12.17 20.65 25.83
C ASN A 166 -11.56 19.36 25.24
N LYS A 167 -11.31 19.26 23.93
CA LYS A 167 -10.79 18.05 23.27
C LYS A 167 -9.69 18.39 22.26
N PRO A 168 -8.53 17.70 22.30
CA PRO A 168 -7.47 17.89 21.31
C PRO A 168 -7.93 17.47 19.90
N PHE A 169 -7.48 18.22 18.89
CA PHE A 169 -7.69 17.88 17.49
C PHE A 169 -7.17 16.48 17.15
N SER A 170 -7.99 15.69 16.46
CA SER A 170 -7.66 14.30 16.09
C SER A 170 -7.35 14.21 14.60
N LYS A 171 -6.15 13.72 14.25
CA LYS A 171 -5.77 13.39 12.86
C LYS A 171 -6.78 12.43 12.21
N LYS A 172 -7.34 11.51 12.99
CA LYS A 172 -8.36 10.55 12.52
C LYS A 172 -9.67 11.24 12.20
N GLN A 173 -10.08 12.22 13.01
CA GLN A 173 -11.29 13.01 12.74
C GLN A 173 -11.14 13.75 11.42
N LEU A 174 -10.02 14.44 11.21
CA LEU A 174 -9.72 15.11 9.94
C LEU A 174 -9.82 14.13 8.75
N ILE A 175 -9.24 12.94 8.85
CA ILE A 175 -9.33 11.93 7.78
C ILE A 175 -10.79 11.52 7.53
N SER A 176 -11.58 11.28 8.57
CA SER A 176 -13.02 10.99 8.44
C SER A 176 -13.79 12.11 7.74
N ASP A 177 -13.56 13.36 8.14
CA ASP A 177 -14.22 14.53 7.56
C ASP A 177 -13.85 14.67 6.08
N LEU A 178 -12.58 14.45 5.73
CA LEU A 178 -12.10 14.45 4.34
C LEU A 178 -12.72 13.32 3.49
N ILE A 179 -12.89 12.11 4.05
CA ILE A 179 -13.55 10.99 3.34
C ILE A 179 -15.01 11.34 3.01
N TYR A 180 -15.71 11.95 3.96
CA TYR A 180 -17.10 12.39 3.75
C TYR A 180 -17.15 13.55 2.75
N PHE A 181 -16.30 14.56 2.95
CA PHE A 181 -16.19 15.74 2.10
C PHE A 181 -15.93 15.33 0.64
N THR A 182 -15.00 14.40 0.39
CA THR A 182 -14.67 13.93 -0.97
C THR A 182 -15.71 12.98 -1.58
N ARG A 183 -16.75 12.58 -0.83
CA ARG A 183 -17.76 11.58 -1.21
C ARG A 183 -17.20 10.20 -1.54
N ILE A 184 -15.99 9.86 -1.08
CA ILE A 184 -15.50 8.48 -1.11
C ILE A 184 -16.47 7.58 -0.32
N SER A 185 -17.02 8.09 0.77
CA SER A 185 -18.13 7.48 1.49
C SER A 185 -19.22 8.49 1.74
N LYS A 186 -20.48 8.05 1.64
CA LYS A 186 -21.65 8.82 2.07
C LYS A 186 -22.11 8.43 3.49
N ASN A 187 -21.40 7.51 4.16
CA ASN A 187 -21.76 7.09 5.51
C ASN A 187 -21.49 8.24 6.50
N SER A 188 -22.55 8.86 7.00
CA SER A 188 -22.47 9.94 7.99
C SER A 188 -21.94 9.47 9.35
N GLU A 189 -21.92 8.17 9.64
CA GLU A 189 -21.29 7.62 10.86
C GLU A 189 -19.79 7.93 10.92
N LEU A 190 -19.13 8.14 9.78
CA LEU A 190 -17.74 8.59 9.72
C LEU A 190 -17.54 9.97 10.36
N LEU A 191 -18.54 10.85 10.26
CA LEU A 191 -18.52 12.17 10.89
C LEU A 191 -18.80 12.09 12.39
N ALA A 192 -19.61 11.11 12.81
CA ALA A 192 -20.04 10.97 14.20
C ALA A 192 -18.95 10.39 15.12
N SER A 193 -18.09 9.51 14.59
CA SER A 193 -17.05 8.84 15.37
C SER A 193 -15.92 8.29 14.51
N ASP A 194 -14.72 8.17 15.10
CA ASP A 194 -13.57 7.53 14.47
C ASP A 194 -13.63 5.99 14.48
N GLU A 195 -14.65 5.39 15.11
CA GLU A 195 -14.83 3.92 15.20
C GLU A 195 -15.02 3.26 13.83
N THR A 196 -15.82 3.84 12.95
CA THR A 196 -16.05 3.30 11.60
C THR A 196 -14.74 3.28 10.80
N LEU A 197 -13.96 4.36 10.88
CA LEU A 197 -12.64 4.44 10.24
C LEU A 197 -11.66 3.43 10.86
N LYS A 198 -11.61 3.30 12.19
CA LYS A 198 -10.79 2.29 12.89
C LYS A 198 -11.14 0.88 12.45
N GLY A 199 -12.42 0.56 12.33
CA GLY A 199 -12.89 -0.74 11.86
C GLY A 199 -12.36 -1.08 10.47
N ILE A 200 -12.44 -0.13 9.53
CA ILE A 200 -11.89 -0.28 8.18
C ILE A 200 -10.36 -0.44 8.22
N LEU A 201 -9.66 0.43 8.95
CA LEU A 201 -8.19 0.36 9.07
C LEU A 201 -7.71 -0.98 9.63
N ASN A 202 -8.40 -1.52 10.63
CA ASN A 202 -8.08 -2.82 11.23
C ASN A 202 -8.37 -3.98 10.27
N LYS A 203 -9.50 -3.94 9.56
CA LYS A 203 -9.90 -4.98 8.59
C LYS A 203 -8.86 -5.15 7.48
N TYR A 204 -8.26 -4.06 7.01
CA TYR A 204 -7.31 -4.06 5.91
C TYR A 204 -5.85 -3.84 6.34
N LYS A 205 -5.50 -4.04 7.62
CA LYS A 205 -4.15 -3.76 8.15
C LYS A 205 -3.00 -4.46 7.40
N ASN A 206 -3.25 -5.66 6.89
CA ASN A 206 -2.29 -6.50 6.16
C ASN A 206 -2.61 -6.58 4.66
N TYR A 207 -3.55 -5.77 4.18
CA TYR A 207 -3.93 -5.77 2.77
C TYR A 207 -2.82 -5.11 1.94
N LYS A 208 -2.45 -5.75 0.83
CA LYS A 208 -1.54 -5.19 -0.16
C LYS A 208 -2.35 -4.81 -1.39
N LEU A 209 -2.30 -3.53 -1.77
CA LEU A 209 -2.91 -3.06 -3.00
C LEU A 209 -2.13 -3.64 -4.19
N ASN A 210 -2.84 -4.34 -5.07
CA ASN A 210 -2.28 -4.99 -6.27
C ASN A 210 -2.62 -4.26 -7.57
N THR A 211 -3.26 -3.11 -7.44
CA THR A 211 -3.54 -2.17 -8.52
C THR A 211 -2.65 -0.95 -8.38
N LYS A 212 -2.34 -0.30 -9.51
CA LYS A 212 -1.55 0.93 -9.55
C LYS A 212 -2.30 1.98 -10.36
N ASN A 213 -2.15 3.24 -9.95
CA ASN A 213 -2.66 4.37 -10.72
C ASN A 213 -1.84 4.55 -11.99
N SER A 214 -2.50 4.43 -13.15
CA SER A 214 -1.88 4.47 -14.48
C SER A 214 -1.29 5.83 -14.87
N TYR A 215 -1.72 6.92 -14.23
CA TYR A 215 -1.22 8.27 -14.52
C TYR A 215 0.08 8.60 -13.81
N TYR A 216 0.31 8.01 -12.62
CA TYR A 216 1.47 8.31 -11.79
C TYR A 216 2.52 7.20 -11.80
N PHE A 217 2.19 6.02 -12.34
CA PHE A 217 3.19 5.00 -12.64
C PHE A 217 3.81 5.29 -14.00
N GLU A 218 5.14 5.38 -14.05
CA GLU A 218 5.84 5.72 -15.27
C GLU A 218 5.62 4.64 -16.36
N ARG A 219 4.89 5.01 -17.42
CA ARG A 219 4.95 4.33 -18.72
C ARG A 219 6.29 4.69 -19.38
N TRP A 220 7.39 4.10 -18.94
CA TRP A 220 8.58 4.04 -19.79
C TRP A 220 8.48 2.78 -20.65
N MET A 221 8.28 3.03 -21.95
CA MET A 221 8.38 2.05 -23.04
C MET A 221 9.74 1.38 -23.08
#